data_AF-A0A060UPL8-F1
#
_entry.id   AF-A0A060UPL8-F1
#
_cell.length_a   1.000
_cell.length_b   1.000
_cell.length_c   1.000
_cell.angle_alpha   90.00
_cell.angle_beta   90.00
_cell.angle_gamma   90.00
#
_symmetry.space_group_name_H-M   'P 1'
#
loop_
_entity.id
_entity.type
_entity.pdbx_description
1 polymer ?
#
loop_
_entity_poly.entity_id
_entity_poly.type
_entity_poly.pdbx_seq_one_letter_code
_entity_poly.pdbx_strand_id
1 'polypeptide(L)'
;MKHPLVLLPDERRRYRRHQFWTDHGIFRELFYANFHEIAPGVFRSAQPSPVQLRHWQQQHGLCTVLNLRAPAPHEPHYRLEQETCDALGMTHLTLHGFGSRDLPERDKLLAAIEVLDQLPKPFLLHCKSGADRAGFISVLYLHLVLGIPLSEAQRQLRLWPFGHIRHANTGILDWFFISYHDAAVHQPSLTLRDWIKDGYERERVLKNFRPWYRLDWLTDRILHRE
;
A
#
# COMPACT_ATOMS: atom_id res chain seq x y z
N MET A 1 12.47 -25.77 0.55
CA MET A 1 11.07 -25.42 0.85
C MET A 1 11.08 -24.56 2.11
N LYS A 2 10.51 -23.35 2.08
CA LYS A 2 10.38 -22.54 3.32
C LYS A 2 9.37 -23.27 4.21
N HIS A 3 9.76 -23.56 5.45
CA HIS A 3 8.84 -24.16 6.41
C HIS A 3 7.78 -23.12 6.81
N PRO A 4 6.50 -23.51 6.91
CA PRO A 4 5.44 -22.59 7.34
C PRO A 4 5.77 -22.05 8.74
N LEU A 5 5.61 -20.75 8.92
CA LEU A 5 5.79 -20.11 10.19
C LEU A 5 4.67 -20.53 11.14
N VAL A 6 5.04 -21.09 12.28
CA VAL A 6 4.12 -21.41 13.38
C VAL A 6 4.63 -20.72 14.65
N LEU A 7 3.84 -19.80 15.19
CA LEU A 7 4.14 -19.10 16.43
C LEU A 7 3.73 -19.94 17.63
N LEU A 8 4.51 -19.82 18.71
CA LEU A 8 4.11 -20.39 19.99
C LEU A 8 2.84 -19.71 20.50
N PRO A 9 1.95 -20.40 21.24
CA PRO A 9 0.71 -19.82 21.74
C PRO A 9 0.89 -18.51 22.49
N ASP A 10 1.92 -18.39 23.32
CA ASP A 10 2.23 -17.17 24.07
C ASP A 10 2.74 -16.03 23.19
N GLU A 11 3.56 -16.34 22.18
CA GLU A 11 4.02 -15.35 21.21
C GLU A 11 2.85 -14.82 20.39
N ARG A 12 1.98 -15.72 19.91
CA ARG A 12 0.77 -15.34 19.16
C ARG A 12 -0.12 -14.44 20.00
N ARG A 13 -0.36 -14.78 21.27
CA ARG A 13 -1.13 -13.94 22.20
C ARG A 13 -0.49 -12.57 22.39
N ARG A 14 0.83 -12.51 22.62
CA ARG A 14 1.58 -11.25 22.80
C ARG A 14 1.51 -10.38 21.55
N TYR A 15 1.76 -10.95 20.37
CA TYR A 15 1.71 -10.21 19.11
C TYR A 15 0.29 -9.75 18.78
N ARG A 16 -0.74 -10.56 19.05
CA ARG A 16 -2.13 -10.13 18.87
C ARG A 16 -2.48 -8.98 19.81
N ARG A 17 -2.06 -9.03 21.08
CA ARG A 17 -2.24 -7.90 22.01
C ARG A 17 -1.52 -6.65 21.53
N HIS A 18 -0.28 -6.76 21.04
CA HIS A 18 0.47 -5.62 20.48
C HIS A 18 -0.24 -5.03 19.26
N GLN A 19 -0.67 -5.87 18.32
CA GLN A 19 -1.42 -5.43 17.14
C GLN A 19 -2.72 -4.73 17.53
N PHE A 20 -3.45 -5.29 18.48
CA PHE A 20 -4.77 -4.80 18.86
C PHE A 20 -4.69 -3.47 19.62
N TRP A 21 -3.79 -3.36 20.60
CA TRP A 21 -3.70 -2.21 21.50
C TRP A 21 -2.62 -1.20 21.07
N THR A 22 -1.38 -1.64 20.90
CA THR A 22 -0.24 -0.74 20.65
C THR A 22 -0.27 -0.16 19.24
N ASP A 23 -0.59 -0.98 18.25
CA ASP A 23 -0.69 -0.54 16.85
C ASP A 23 -2.10 -0.08 16.47
N HIS A 24 -2.99 0.10 17.45
CA HIS A 24 -4.36 0.57 17.25
C HIS A 24 -5.18 -0.33 16.29
N GLY A 25 -4.84 -1.62 16.23
CA GLY A 25 -5.49 -2.60 15.37
C GLY A 25 -6.98 -2.77 15.66
N ILE A 26 -7.42 -2.53 16.90
CA ILE A 26 -8.84 -2.55 17.27
C ILE A 26 -9.71 -1.67 16.36
N PHE A 27 -9.23 -0.48 15.98
CA PHE A 27 -9.99 0.43 15.12
C PHE A 27 -10.13 -0.12 13.70
N ARG A 28 -9.08 -0.76 13.18
CA ARG A 28 -9.07 -1.33 11.82
C ARG A 28 -9.80 -2.67 11.76
N GLU A 29 -9.74 -3.44 12.84
CA GLU A 29 -10.41 -4.73 12.94
C GLU A 29 -11.92 -4.56 13.09
N LEU A 30 -12.38 -3.56 13.88
CA LEU A 30 -13.79 -3.42 14.24
C LEU A 30 -14.56 -2.30 13.54
N PHE A 31 -13.89 -1.21 13.12
CA PHE A 31 -14.59 0.00 12.67
C PHE A 31 -14.21 0.45 11.25
N TYR A 32 -12.96 0.27 10.83
CA TYR A 32 -12.51 0.75 9.53
C TYR A 32 -11.38 -0.12 8.95
N ALA A 33 -11.76 -1.25 8.35
CA ALA A 33 -10.84 -2.14 7.65
C ALA A 33 -10.33 -1.55 6.32
N ASN A 34 -10.97 -0.49 5.83
CA ASN A 34 -10.70 0.14 4.52
C ASN A 34 -10.66 -0.89 3.36
N PHE A 35 -11.45 -1.96 3.48
CA PHE A 35 -11.44 -3.10 2.56
C PHE A 35 -12.31 -2.78 1.34
N HIS A 36 -11.69 -2.74 0.16
CA HIS A 36 -12.36 -2.41 -1.09
C HIS A 36 -11.81 -3.25 -2.24
N GLU A 37 -12.71 -3.76 -3.08
CA GLU A 37 -12.35 -4.29 -4.40
C GLU A 37 -12.15 -3.10 -5.36
N ILE A 38 -10.97 -3.02 -5.98
CA ILE A 38 -10.58 -1.91 -6.87
C ILE A 38 -10.58 -2.30 -8.34
N ALA A 39 -10.54 -3.60 -8.61
CA ALA A 39 -10.74 -4.25 -9.90
C ALA A 39 -11.09 -5.73 -9.63
N PRO A 40 -11.67 -6.47 -10.59
CA PRO A 40 -12.04 -7.87 -10.37
C PRO A 40 -10.88 -8.71 -9.81
N GLY A 41 -11.06 -9.23 -8.59
CA GLY A 41 -10.07 -10.02 -7.86
C GLY A 41 -8.89 -9.23 -7.27
N VAL A 42 -8.99 -7.90 -7.21
CA VAL A 42 -7.93 -7.03 -6.70
C VAL A 42 -8.48 -6.19 -5.56
N PHE A 43 -7.95 -6.42 -4.37
CA PHE A 43 -8.45 -5.81 -3.15
C PHE A 43 -7.38 -4.92 -2.52
N ARG A 44 -7.83 -3.85 -1.85
CA ARG A 44 -7.00 -3.05 -0.95
C ARG A 44 -7.60 -3.00 0.45
N SER A 45 -6.76 -2.90 1.48
CA SER A 45 -7.22 -2.71 2.86
C SER A 45 -6.25 -1.94 3.74
N ALA A 46 -6.70 -1.62 4.96
CA ALA A 46 -5.83 -1.35 6.09
C ALA A 46 -5.16 -2.64 6.58
N GLN A 47 -4.20 -2.54 7.51
CA GLN A 47 -3.49 -3.72 8.03
C GLN A 47 -4.51 -4.74 8.57
N PRO A 48 -4.59 -5.94 7.99
CA PRO A 48 -5.61 -6.88 8.35
C PRO A 48 -5.28 -7.62 9.65
N SER A 49 -6.32 -8.03 10.35
CA SER A 49 -6.19 -9.02 11.41
C SER A 49 -6.15 -10.44 10.84
N PRO A 50 -5.61 -11.42 11.57
CA PRO A 50 -5.72 -12.83 11.18
C PRO A 50 -7.16 -13.31 10.98
N VAL A 51 -8.13 -12.74 11.69
CA VAL A 51 -9.57 -13.08 11.53
C VAL A 51 -10.09 -12.52 10.21
N GLN A 52 -9.77 -11.26 9.91
CA GLN A 52 -10.13 -10.62 8.64
C GLN A 52 -9.50 -11.35 7.45
N LEU A 53 -8.21 -11.68 7.50
CA LEU A 53 -7.54 -12.43 6.43
C LEU A 53 -8.19 -13.78 6.17
N ARG A 54 -8.50 -14.55 7.23
CA ARG A 54 -9.22 -15.83 7.08
C ARG A 54 -10.58 -15.64 6.43
N HIS A 55 -11.34 -14.65 6.89
CA HIS A 55 -12.65 -14.36 6.33
C HIS A 55 -12.56 -13.95 4.85
N TRP A 56 -11.69 -13.01 4.49
CA TRP A 56 -11.55 -12.55 3.12
C TRP A 56 -10.97 -13.60 2.18
N GLN A 57 -10.07 -14.46 2.66
CA GLN A 57 -9.59 -15.60 1.90
C GLN A 57 -10.74 -16.57 1.58
N GLN A 58 -11.58 -16.89 2.57
CA GLN A 58 -12.74 -17.77 2.37
C GLN A 58 -13.78 -17.16 1.42
N GLN A 59 -14.01 -15.84 1.48
CA GLN A 59 -15.01 -15.16 0.65
C GLN A 59 -14.55 -14.91 -0.78
N HIS A 60 -13.27 -14.54 -0.97
CA HIS A 60 -12.77 -14.04 -2.25
C HIS A 60 -11.69 -14.93 -2.89
N GLY A 61 -11.27 -16.00 -2.21
CA GLY A 61 -10.24 -16.91 -2.71
C GLY A 61 -8.87 -16.24 -2.84
N LEU A 62 -8.53 -15.33 -1.92
CA LEU A 62 -7.22 -14.64 -1.93
C LEU A 62 -6.08 -15.65 -1.98
N CYS A 63 -5.17 -15.49 -2.93
CA CYS A 63 -3.97 -16.31 -3.06
C CYS A 63 -2.69 -15.58 -2.61
N THR A 64 -2.71 -14.24 -2.60
CA THR A 64 -1.56 -13.41 -2.23
C THR A 64 -1.96 -12.22 -1.36
N VAL A 65 -1.11 -11.90 -0.38
CA VAL A 65 -1.14 -10.67 0.41
C VAL A 65 0.14 -9.87 0.12
N LEU A 66 -0.02 -8.66 -0.41
CA LEU A 66 1.05 -7.71 -0.70
C LEU A 66 1.11 -6.64 0.42
N ASN A 67 2.10 -6.77 1.29
CA ASN A 67 2.32 -5.89 2.43
C ASN A 67 3.26 -4.74 2.08
N LEU A 68 2.72 -3.52 2.05
CA LEU A 68 3.43 -2.27 1.77
C LEU A 68 3.86 -1.51 3.04
N ARG A 69 3.48 -2.02 4.22
CA ARG A 69 4.11 -1.57 5.47
C ARG A 69 5.53 -2.11 5.54
N ALA A 70 5.72 -3.32 5.01
CA ALA A 70 6.98 -4.03 4.90
C ALA A 70 7.84 -3.96 6.18
N PRO A 71 7.25 -4.30 7.34
CA PRO A 71 7.97 -4.35 8.61
C PRO A 71 9.10 -5.38 8.57
N ALA A 72 10.06 -5.26 9.48
CA ALA A 72 11.12 -6.24 9.60
C ALA A 72 10.55 -7.63 9.96
N PRO A 73 11.18 -8.74 9.51
CA PRO A 73 10.63 -10.09 9.69
C PRO A 73 10.38 -10.53 11.13
N HIS A 74 11.02 -9.88 12.11
CA HIS A 74 10.86 -10.15 13.54
C HIS A 74 9.71 -9.37 14.19
N GLU A 75 9.13 -8.39 13.48
CA GLU A 75 8.08 -7.56 14.05
C GLU A 75 6.76 -8.34 14.22
N PRO A 76 5.98 -8.05 15.28
CA PRO A 76 4.71 -8.73 15.57
C PRO A 76 3.73 -8.78 14.40
N HIS A 77 3.60 -7.68 13.66
CA HIS A 77 2.68 -7.55 12.53
C HIS A 77 3.06 -8.48 11.39
N TYR A 78 4.36 -8.50 11.02
CA TYR A 78 4.88 -9.42 10.00
C TYR A 78 4.61 -10.86 10.39
N ARG A 79 4.99 -11.24 11.61
CA ARG A 79 4.95 -12.62 12.09
C ARG A 79 3.52 -13.17 12.12
N LEU A 80 2.55 -12.37 12.57
CA LEU A 80 1.14 -12.77 12.58
C LEU A 80 0.56 -12.93 11.18
N GLU A 81 0.88 -11.99 10.29
CA GLU A 81 0.39 -12.01 8.91
C GLU A 81 1.01 -13.18 8.13
N GLN A 82 2.32 -13.39 8.26
CA GLN A 82 3.03 -14.52 7.67
C GLN A 82 2.49 -15.87 8.18
N GLU A 83 2.34 -16.05 9.51
CA GLU A 83 1.74 -17.27 10.07
C GLU A 83 0.34 -17.51 9.50
N THR A 84 -0.46 -16.45 9.36
CA THR A 84 -1.83 -16.57 8.84
C THR A 84 -1.84 -16.93 7.35
N CYS A 85 -0.95 -16.32 6.56
CA CYS A 85 -0.81 -16.65 5.14
C CYS A 85 -0.33 -18.10 4.95
N ASP A 86 0.67 -18.54 5.72
CA ASP A 86 1.19 -19.90 5.66
C ASP A 86 0.10 -20.93 6.03
N ALA A 87 -0.69 -20.66 7.06
CA ALA A 87 -1.81 -21.52 7.46
C ALA A 87 -2.95 -21.58 6.42
N LEU A 88 -3.08 -20.57 5.57
CA LEU A 88 -4.09 -20.47 4.51
C LEU A 88 -3.56 -20.87 3.13
N GLY A 89 -2.26 -21.22 3.01
CA GLY A 89 -1.63 -21.48 1.72
C GLY A 89 -1.53 -20.24 0.82
N MET A 90 -1.58 -19.03 1.39
CA MET A 90 -1.41 -17.78 0.66
C MET A 90 0.06 -17.36 0.59
N THR A 91 0.45 -16.71 -0.49
CA THR A 91 1.77 -16.07 -0.59
C THR A 91 1.75 -14.73 0.15
N HIS A 92 2.71 -14.50 1.03
CA HIS A 92 2.92 -13.19 1.67
C HIS A 92 4.14 -12.51 1.05
N LEU A 93 3.92 -11.39 0.36
CA LEU A 93 4.95 -10.59 -0.32
C LEU A 93 5.09 -9.23 0.35
N THR A 94 6.32 -8.73 0.45
CA THR A 94 6.62 -7.42 1.01
C THR A 94 7.30 -6.52 -0.02
N LEU A 95 6.80 -5.29 -0.16
CA LEU A 95 7.49 -4.24 -0.92
C LEU A 95 7.98 -3.14 0.01
N HIS A 96 9.30 -3.03 0.13
CA HIS A 96 9.96 -2.00 0.92
C HIS A 96 10.20 -0.72 0.11
N GLY A 97 10.45 0.39 0.80
CA GLY A 97 10.83 1.66 0.16
C GLY A 97 9.67 2.56 -0.22
N PHE A 98 8.44 2.25 0.21
CA PHE A 98 7.27 3.10 -0.02
C PHE A 98 6.89 3.82 1.28
N GLY A 99 7.01 5.15 1.26
CA GLY A 99 6.59 6.03 2.35
C GLY A 99 5.16 6.54 2.20
N SER A 100 4.54 6.99 3.29
CA SER A 100 3.28 7.73 3.24
C SER A 100 3.48 9.21 2.85
N ARG A 101 4.66 9.76 3.15
CA ARG A 101 5.05 11.17 2.98
C ARG A 101 6.36 11.34 2.20
N ASP A 102 6.77 10.31 1.48
CA ASP A 102 7.98 10.31 0.67
C ASP A 102 7.75 9.49 -0.60
N LEU A 103 8.61 9.69 -1.59
CA LEU A 103 8.60 8.92 -2.82
C LEU A 103 9.65 7.81 -2.80
N PRO A 104 9.34 6.63 -3.37
CA PRO A 104 10.30 5.55 -3.55
C PRO A 104 11.43 5.96 -4.49
N GLU A 105 12.62 5.41 -4.25
CA GLU A 105 13.72 5.47 -5.21
C GLU A 105 13.34 4.78 -6.53
N ARG A 106 14.01 5.16 -7.63
CA ARG A 106 13.71 4.64 -8.97
C ARG A 106 13.83 3.11 -9.04
N ASP A 107 14.86 2.53 -8.42
CA ASP A 107 15.05 1.08 -8.37
C ASP A 107 13.89 0.37 -7.65
N LYS A 108 13.37 0.97 -6.58
CA LYS A 108 12.21 0.44 -5.83
C LYS A 108 10.93 0.50 -6.65
N LEU A 109 10.72 1.56 -7.44
CA LEU A 109 9.59 1.64 -8.36
C LEU A 109 9.66 0.56 -9.44
N LEU A 110 10.81 0.39 -10.08
CA LEU A 110 11.00 -0.62 -11.12
C LEU A 110 10.80 -2.04 -10.56
N ALA A 111 11.39 -2.35 -9.40
CA ALA A 111 11.19 -3.63 -8.74
C ALA A 111 9.73 -3.88 -8.34
N ALA A 112 9.02 -2.84 -7.89
CA ALA A 112 7.58 -2.96 -7.61
C ALA A 112 6.77 -3.24 -8.88
N ILE A 113 7.09 -2.58 -10.00
CA ILE A 113 6.41 -2.83 -11.28
C ILE A 113 6.59 -4.29 -11.71
N GLU A 114 7.81 -4.83 -11.61
CA GLU A 114 8.08 -6.24 -11.94
C GLU A 114 7.25 -7.21 -11.09
N VAL A 115 7.09 -6.91 -9.79
CA VAL A 115 6.24 -7.70 -8.88
C VAL A 115 4.77 -7.58 -9.28
N LEU A 116 4.29 -6.36 -9.56
CA LEU A 116 2.90 -6.10 -9.92
C LEU A 116 2.50 -6.77 -11.24
N ASP A 117 3.39 -6.82 -12.23
CA ASP A 117 3.18 -7.47 -13.52
C ASP A 117 2.94 -8.97 -13.40
N GLN A 118 3.53 -9.60 -12.38
CA GLN A 118 3.50 -11.04 -12.17
C GLN A 118 2.56 -11.45 -11.03
N LEU A 119 1.89 -10.49 -10.39
CA LEU A 119 1.11 -10.72 -9.18
C LEU A 119 -0.16 -11.52 -9.51
N PRO A 120 -0.31 -12.76 -9.00
CA PRO A 120 -1.47 -13.57 -9.30
C PRO A 120 -2.71 -13.00 -8.61
N LYS A 121 -3.85 -13.03 -9.30
CA LYS A 121 -5.16 -12.74 -8.73
C LYS A 121 -5.83 -14.02 -8.22
N PRO A 122 -6.71 -13.96 -7.21
CA PRO A 122 -7.08 -12.77 -6.45
C PRO A 122 -6.04 -12.39 -5.38
N PHE A 123 -5.76 -11.10 -5.20
CA PHE A 123 -4.81 -10.63 -4.18
C PHE A 123 -5.31 -9.43 -3.38
N LEU A 124 -4.76 -9.29 -2.17
CA LEU A 124 -4.94 -8.15 -1.30
C LEU A 124 -3.65 -7.35 -1.21
N LEU A 125 -3.71 -6.03 -1.42
CA LEU A 125 -2.62 -5.12 -1.08
C LEU A 125 -2.99 -4.23 0.12
N HIS A 126 -2.07 -4.01 1.06
CA HIS A 126 -2.37 -3.17 2.21
C HIS A 126 -1.15 -2.41 2.72
N CYS A 127 -1.41 -1.41 3.57
CA CYS A 127 -0.40 -0.76 4.41
C CYS A 127 -0.91 -0.68 5.86
N LYS A 128 -0.59 0.37 6.62
CA LYS A 128 -1.13 0.56 7.98
C LYS A 128 -2.63 0.94 7.93
N SER A 129 -2.97 2.07 7.30
CA SER A 129 -4.34 2.58 7.17
C SER A 129 -5.06 2.19 5.88
N GLY A 130 -4.33 1.64 4.91
CA GLY A 130 -4.87 1.33 3.59
C GLY A 130 -5.15 2.54 2.71
N ALA A 131 -4.73 3.75 3.12
CA ALA A 131 -4.99 5.00 2.41
C ALA A 131 -3.89 5.37 1.41
N ASP A 132 -2.69 5.69 1.92
CA ASP A 132 -1.66 6.39 1.16
C ASP A 132 -0.82 5.43 0.31
N ARG A 133 0.05 4.60 0.93
CA ARG A 133 0.89 3.61 0.23
C ARG A 133 0.08 2.61 -0.60
N ALA A 134 -1.00 2.09 -0.01
CA ALA A 134 -1.93 1.20 -0.70
C ALA A 134 -2.61 1.91 -1.88
N GLY A 135 -2.99 3.18 -1.72
CA GLY A 135 -3.54 3.98 -2.80
C GLY A 135 -2.54 4.16 -3.93
N PHE A 136 -1.31 4.56 -3.61
CA PHE A 136 -0.24 4.78 -4.60
C PHE A 136 0.04 3.52 -5.43
N ILE A 137 0.25 2.38 -4.78
CA ILE A 137 0.46 1.10 -5.48
C ILE A 137 -0.79 0.66 -6.24
N SER A 138 -2.00 0.95 -5.74
CA SER A 138 -3.24 0.69 -6.48
C SER A 138 -3.29 1.50 -7.80
N VAL A 139 -2.89 2.78 -7.79
CA VAL A 139 -2.80 3.58 -9.02
C VAL A 139 -1.83 2.94 -10.01
N LEU A 140 -0.63 2.56 -9.56
CA LEU A 140 0.37 1.91 -10.41
C LEU A 140 -0.16 0.61 -11.00
N TYR A 141 -0.76 -0.26 -10.19
CA TYR A 141 -1.30 -1.53 -10.67
C TYR A 141 -2.42 -1.33 -11.71
N LEU A 142 -3.41 -0.50 -11.40
CA LEU A 142 -4.54 -0.25 -12.31
C LEU A 142 -4.06 0.32 -13.65
N HIS A 143 -3.13 1.28 -13.61
CA HIS A 143 -2.64 1.93 -14.82
C HIS A 143 -1.67 1.06 -15.62
N LEU A 144 -0.65 0.50 -14.96
CA LEU A 144 0.47 -0.18 -15.62
C LEU A 144 0.19 -1.64 -15.98
N VAL A 145 -0.69 -2.31 -15.22
CA VAL A 145 -0.99 -3.74 -15.41
C VAL A 145 -2.35 -3.92 -16.07
N LEU A 146 -3.37 -3.17 -15.65
CA LEU A 146 -4.73 -3.29 -16.21
C LEU A 146 -5.04 -2.29 -17.33
N GLY A 147 -4.13 -1.35 -17.62
CA GLY A 147 -4.32 -0.36 -18.68
C GLY A 147 -5.41 0.67 -18.40
N ILE A 148 -5.86 0.81 -17.15
CA ILE A 148 -6.86 1.81 -16.77
C ILE A 148 -6.27 3.22 -17.00
N PRO A 149 -7.01 4.16 -17.59
CA PRO A 149 -6.52 5.53 -17.77
C PRO A 149 -6.01 6.13 -16.45
N LEU A 150 -4.87 6.82 -16.49
CA LEU A 150 -4.24 7.33 -15.27
C LEU A 150 -5.18 8.25 -14.46
N SER A 151 -5.96 9.08 -15.14
CA SER A 151 -6.96 9.96 -14.53
C SER A 151 -8.03 9.20 -13.73
N GLU A 152 -8.37 7.98 -14.16
CA GLU A 152 -9.29 7.11 -13.44
C GLU A 152 -8.57 6.35 -12.31
N ALA A 153 -7.38 5.81 -12.59
CA ALA A 153 -6.57 5.09 -11.61
C ALA A 153 -6.23 5.99 -10.39
N GLN A 154 -5.93 7.27 -10.61
CA GLN A 154 -5.65 8.25 -9.56
C GLN A 154 -6.80 8.44 -8.55
N ARG A 155 -8.03 8.01 -8.87
CA ARG A 155 -9.14 8.00 -7.90
C ARG A 155 -8.88 7.08 -6.71
N GLN A 156 -7.85 6.24 -6.75
CA GLN A 156 -7.37 5.48 -5.59
C GLN A 156 -6.70 6.36 -4.51
N LEU A 157 -6.33 7.60 -4.83
CA LEU A 157 -5.80 8.61 -3.92
C LEU A 157 -6.86 9.69 -3.63
N ARG A 158 -7.95 9.30 -2.95
CA ARG A 158 -9.02 10.24 -2.56
C ARG A 158 -9.43 10.09 -1.11
N LEU A 159 -10.00 11.16 -0.55
CA LEU A 159 -10.47 11.19 0.84
C LEU A 159 -11.60 10.19 1.09
N TRP A 160 -12.65 10.20 0.28
CA TRP A 160 -13.74 9.23 0.40
C TRP A 160 -13.73 8.26 -0.79
N PRO A 161 -13.70 6.93 -0.58
CA PRO A 161 -13.84 6.24 0.71
C PRO A 161 -12.52 5.90 1.42
N PHE A 162 -11.35 6.20 0.82
CA PHE A 162 -10.08 5.59 1.21
C PHE A 162 -9.28 6.29 2.33
N GLY A 163 -9.64 7.52 2.70
CA GLY A 163 -8.99 8.29 3.76
C GLY A 163 -7.69 9.00 3.37
N HIS A 164 -7.40 9.13 2.07
CA HIS A 164 -6.20 9.82 1.57
C HIS A 164 -6.41 11.34 1.56
N ILE A 165 -5.46 12.09 2.13
CA ILE A 165 -5.54 13.55 2.26
C ILE A 165 -4.46 14.19 1.41
N ARG A 166 -4.80 14.63 0.20
CA ARG A 166 -3.87 15.29 -0.73
C ARG A 166 -3.28 16.60 -0.17
N HIS A 167 -4.00 17.29 0.71
CA HIS A 167 -3.59 18.58 1.27
C HIS A 167 -2.68 18.48 2.50
N ALA A 168 -2.17 17.29 2.82
CA ALA A 168 -1.15 17.07 3.84
C ALA A 168 0.17 16.65 3.17
N ASN A 169 1.19 16.32 3.97
CA ASN A 169 2.46 15.75 3.48
C ASN A 169 2.27 14.50 2.59
N THR A 170 1.15 13.79 2.72
CA THR A 170 0.78 12.66 1.86
C THR A 170 0.49 13.06 0.41
N GLY A 171 0.26 14.35 0.13
CA GLY A 171 0.07 14.90 -1.22
C GLY A 171 1.28 14.77 -2.14
N ILE A 172 2.45 14.38 -1.61
CA ILE A 172 3.62 14.04 -2.44
C ILE A 172 3.31 12.87 -3.39
N LEU A 173 2.43 11.96 -2.99
CA LEU A 173 2.02 10.82 -3.80
C LEU A 173 1.19 11.26 -5.02
N ASP A 174 0.32 12.27 -4.88
CA ASP A 174 -0.35 12.90 -6.01
C ASP A 174 0.65 13.64 -6.90
N TRP A 175 1.61 14.34 -6.27
CA TRP A 175 2.62 15.13 -6.96
C TRP A 175 3.51 14.30 -7.89
N PHE A 176 3.76 13.03 -7.54
CA PHE A 176 4.42 12.08 -8.43
C PHE A 176 3.69 11.95 -9.78
N PHE A 177 2.38 11.73 -9.76
CA PHE A 177 1.59 11.56 -10.98
C PHE A 177 1.40 12.89 -11.74
N ILE A 178 1.34 14.02 -11.02
CA ILE A 178 1.33 15.36 -11.63
C ILE A 178 2.65 15.59 -12.38
N SER A 179 3.78 15.27 -11.76
CA SER A 179 5.11 15.42 -12.38
C SER A 179 5.26 14.57 -13.64
N TYR A 180 4.70 13.36 -13.64
CA TYR A 180 4.61 12.54 -14.84
C TYR A 180 3.72 13.18 -15.91
N HIS A 181 2.52 13.64 -15.54
CA HIS A 181 1.59 14.26 -16.47
C HIS A 181 2.22 15.48 -17.16
N ASP A 182 2.88 16.34 -16.40
CA ASP A 182 3.58 17.51 -16.93
C ASP A 182 4.68 17.12 -17.93
N ALA A 183 5.41 16.04 -17.67
CA ALA A 183 6.40 15.51 -18.63
C ALA A 183 5.73 14.94 -19.90
N ALA A 184 4.61 14.22 -19.74
CA ALA A 184 3.89 13.58 -20.83
C ALA A 184 3.17 14.59 -21.75
N VAL A 185 2.79 15.78 -21.24
CA VAL A 185 2.20 16.86 -22.06
C VAL A 185 3.12 17.28 -23.20
N HIS A 186 4.44 17.26 -22.98
CA HIS A 186 5.43 17.62 -23.98
C HIS A 186 5.93 16.43 -24.82
N GLN A 187 5.53 15.20 -24.46
CA GLN A 187 5.94 13.96 -25.12
C GLN A 187 4.77 12.97 -25.12
N PRO A 188 3.83 13.06 -26.08
CA PRO A 188 2.59 12.27 -26.05
C PRO A 188 2.77 10.75 -26.04
N SER A 189 3.90 10.23 -26.52
CA SER A 189 4.23 8.80 -26.51
C SER A 189 4.93 8.33 -25.23
N LEU A 190 5.23 9.23 -24.29
CA LEU A 190 5.92 8.90 -23.04
C LEU A 190 4.96 8.13 -22.13
N THR A 191 5.28 6.86 -21.87
CA THR A 191 4.51 6.06 -20.91
C THR A 191 5.00 6.30 -19.48
N LEU A 192 4.17 5.97 -18.49
CA LEU A 192 4.59 6.05 -17.09
C LEU A 192 5.78 5.12 -16.80
N ARG A 193 5.88 3.97 -17.48
CA ARG A 193 7.03 3.06 -17.34
C ARG A 193 8.32 3.71 -17.84
N ASP A 194 8.27 4.30 -19.03
CA ASP A 194 9.43 4.97 -19.63
C ASP A 194 9.86 6.19 -18.80
N TRP A 195 8.88 6.96 -18.31
CA TRP A 195 9.17 8.07 -17.41
C TRP A 195 9.80 7.58 -16.11
N ILE A 196 9.31 6.52 -15.47
CA ILE A 196 9.94 5.98 -14.25
C ILE A 196 11.37 5.51 -14.54
N LYS A 197 11.60 4.85 -15.67
CA LYS A 197 12.90 4.28 -16.03
C LYS A 197 13.93 5.38 -16.35
N ASP A 198 13.58 6.32 -17.21
CA ASP A 198 14.53 7.21 -17.85
C ASP A 198 14.34 8.69 -17.47
N GLY A 199 13.14 9.08 -17.00
CA GLY A 199 12.80 10.49 -16.70
C GLY A 199 12.61 10.83 -15.21
N TYR A 200 12.40 9.85 -14.33
CA TYR A 200 12.09 10.06 -12.92
C TYR A 200 13.37 10.34 -12.13
N GLU A 201 13.44 11.54 -11.57
CA GLU A 201 14.49 11.98 -10.66
C GLU A 201 13.84 12.35 -9.32
N ARG A 202 13.94 11.45 -8.33
CA ARG A 202 13.30 11.60 -7.01
C ARG A 202 13.58 12.96 -6.37
N GLU A 203 14.84 13.36 -6.29
CA GLU A 203 15.24 14.63 -5.68
C GLU A 203 14.66 15.85 -6.40
N ARG A 204 14.54 15.80 -7.73
CA ARG A 204 13.92 16.87 -8.52
C ARG A 204 12.43 16.99 -8.21
N VAL A 205 11.73 15.86 -8.13
CA VAL A 205 10.29 15.82 -7.80
C VAL A 205 10.05 16.32 -6.38
N LEU A 206 10.84 15.86 -5.40
CA LEU A 206 10.76 16.28 -4.00
C LEU A 206 11.04 17.78 -3.83
N LYS A 207 12.09 18.30 -4.48
CA LYS A 207 12.47 19.72 -4.40
C LYS A 207 11.37 20.65 -4.91
N ASN A 208 10.60 20.20 -5.90
CA ASN A 208 9.53 20.99 -6.51
C ASN A 208 8.18 20.81 -5.81
N PHE A 209 8.06 19.87 -4.88
CA PHE A 209 6.86 19.73 -4.07
C PHE A 209 6.73 20.88 -3.08
N ARG A 210 5.54 21.48 -3.02
CA ARG A 210 5.16 22.47 -2.02
C ARG A 210 3.86 21.99 -1.40
N PRO A 211 3.87 21.54 -0.12
CA PRO A 211 2.63 21.23 0.56
C PRO A 211 1.75 22.48 0.59
N TRP A 212 0.44 22.32 0.34
CA TRP A 212 -0.49 23.45 0.41
C TRP A 212 -0.79 23.74 1.90
N TYR A 213 -0.05 24.68 2.48
CA TYR A 213 0.02 24.87 3.94
C TYR A 213 -1.17 25.60 4.56
N ARG A 214 -1.77 24.97 5.60
CA ARG A 214 -2.05 25.56 6.94
C ARG A 214 -2.59 24.58 8.01
N LEU A 215 -2.57 23.26 7.81
CA LEU A 215 -3.14 22.29 8.78
C LEU A 215 -2.24 21.07 9.13
N ASP A 216 -0.95 21.10 8.80
CA ASP A 216 -0.02 19.98 9.06
C ASP A 216 0.04 19.57 10.55
N TRP A 217 0.05 20.54 11.47
CA TRP A 217 0.16 20.23 12.90
C TRP A 217 -1.07 19.49 13.46
N LEU A 218 -2.27 19.80 12.95
CA LEU A 218 -3.51 19.23 13.47
C LEU A 218 -3.72 17.81 12.92
N THR A 219 -3.45 17.59 11.62
CA THR A 219 -3.61 16.28 10.98
C THR A 219 -2.55 15.28 11.45
N ASP A 220 -1.27 15.70 11.58
CA ASP A 220 -0.19 14.80 12.00
C ASP A 220 -0.33 14.37 13.48
N ARG A 221 -0.79 15.26 14.36
CA ARG A 221 -1.00 14.96 15.79
C ARG A 221 -2.28 14.15 16.07
N ILE A 222 -3.32 14.30 15.24
CA ILE A 222 -4.58 13.55 15.40
C ILE A 222 -4.46 12.15 14.80
N LEU A 223 -3.74 11.98 13.68
CA LEU A 223 -3.79 10.74 12.90
C LEU A 223 -2.60 9.78 13.13
N HIS A 224 -1.53 10.18 13.85
CA HIS A 224 -0.34 9.36 14.15
C HIS A 224 0.07 8.45 12.96
N ARG A 225 0.07 9.02 11.75
CA ARG A 225 0.45 8.28 10.54
C ARG A 225 1.96 8.19 10.50
N GLU A 226 2.50 6.98 10.36
CA GLU A 226 3.89 6.69 10.01
C GLU A 226 3.93 6.24 8.55
#